data_AF-A0A7V1PWM9-F1
#
_entry.id   AF-A0A7V1PWM9-F1
#
_cell.length_a   1.000
_cell.length_b   1.000
_cell.length_c   1.000
_cell.angle_alpha   90.00
_cell.angle_beta   90.00
_cell.angle_gamma   90.00
#
_symmetry.space_group_name_H-M   'P 1'
#
loop_
_entity.id
_entity.type
_entity.pdbx_description
1 polymer ?
#
loop_
_entity_poly.entity_id
_entity_poly.type
_entity_poly.pdbx_seq_one_letter_code
_entity_poly.pdbx_strand_id
1 'polypeptide(L)'
;MILSNQKEKENWKKSKIKYVKGALIIGRFQVMQNWEKPIMDLLAKEVTKNGGRVLEIGFGLGISATKILQNGCDSYTLIEAHPKIIDKAKAWEKQITKKFQNTKIKIIEGFWQDKLSEIDGKFDGILFDSSPISEIERDKWFFPFLKKVPNLLKKDGIFTYYSNETKEFSKKHKKMLDTFFPKNKFVIQYKLIKNLNPVNCEYWNNDNMCIPVIQRKK
;
A
#
# COMPACT_ATOMS: atom_id res chain seq x y z
N MET A 1 18.92 -6.23 5.94
CA MET A 1 18.09 -6.88 6.98
C MET A 1 16.67 -7.00 6.50
N ILE A 2 16.23 -8.24 6.29
CA ILE A 2 14.80 -8.58 6.26
C ILE A 2 14.31 -8.32 7.69
N LEU A 3 13.25 -7.54 7.85
CA LEU A 3 12.82 -7.10 9.18
C LEU A 3 12.03 -8.19 9.92
N SER A 4 11.26 -9.01 9.19
CA SER A 4 10.52 -10.16 9.74
C SER A 4 11.16 -11.51 9.41
N ASN A 5 11.32 -12.38 10.42
CA ASN A 5 11.76 -13.77 10.24
C ASN A 5 10.59 -14.72 9.88
N GLN A 6 10.91 -15.98 9.58
CA GLN A 6 9.91 -16.99 9.19
C GLN A 6 8.85 -17.24 10.26
N LYS A 7 9.22 -17.18 11.55
CA LYS A 7 8.28 -17.36 12.66
C LYS A 7 7.24 -16.23 12.71
N GLU A 8 7.66 -14.98 12.49
CA GLU A 8 6.76 -13.82 12.43
C GLU A 8 5.79 -13.92 11.25
N LYS A 9 6.27 -14.35 10.08
CA LYS A 9 5.42 -14.63 8.91
C LYS A 9 4.36 -15.69 9.19
N GLU A 10 4.75 -16.80 9.84
CA GLU A 10 3.80 -17.86 10.20
C GLU A 10 2.80 -17.41 11.29
N ASN A 11 3.24 -16.60 12.25
CA ASN A 11 2.35 -16.01 13.24
C ASN A 11 1.33 -15.05 12.61
N TRP A 12 1.74 -14.24 11.63
CA TRP A 12 0.86 -13.36 10.90
C TRP A 12 -0.25 -14.13 10.19
N LYS A 13 0.09 -15.19 9.44
CA LYS A 13 -0.90 -16.04 8.75
C LYS A 13 -1.92 -16.69 9.70
N LYS A 14 -1.51 -17.00 10.93
CA LYS A 14 -2.35 -17.63 11.97
C LYS A 14 -3.11 -16.62 12.83
N SER A 15 -2.85 -15.32 12.65
CA SER A 15 -3.42 -14.29 13.52
C SER A 15 -4.94 -14.23 13.38
N LYS A 16 -5.61 -14.03 14.52
CA LYS A 16 -7.08 -13.91 14.53
C LYS A 16 -7.46 -12.57 13.91
N ILE A 17 -8.43 -12.59 13.00
CA ILE A 17 -9.04 -11.37 12.47
C ILE A 17 -10.27 -11.01 13.29
N LYS A 18 -10.42 -9.71 13.60
CA LYS A 18 -11.65 -9.12 14.12
C LYS A 18 -12.06 -7.95 13.24
N TYR A 19 -13.35 -7.88 12.94
CA TYR A 19 -13.97 -6.71 12.33
C TYR A 19 -14.75 -6.00 13.42
N VAL A 20 -14.36 -4.77 13.73
CA VAL A 20 -15.04 -3.94 14.74
C VAL A 20 -15.49 -2.68 14.04
N LYS A 21 -16.81 -2.45 13.95
CA LYS A 21 -17.48 -1.33 13.28
C LYS A 21 -16.53 -0.32 12.58
N GLY A 22 -16.13 -0.64 11.35
CA GLY A 22 -15.27 0.21 10.53
C GLY A 22 -13.76 0.05 10.73
N ALA A 23 -13.30 -1.01 11.38
CA ALA A 23 -11.89 -1.33 11.58
C ALA A 23 -11.62 -2.83 11.34
N LEU A 24 -10.44 -3.11 10.79
CA LEU A 24 -9.84 -4.43 10.66
C LEU A 24 -8.71 -4.56 11.68
N ILE A 25 -8.81 -5.56 12.55
CA ILE A 25 -7.77 -5.92 13.51
C ILE A 25 -7.25 -7.31 13.16
N ILE A 26 -5.92 -7.46 13.07
CA ILE A 26 -5.25 -8.74 12.84
C ILE A 26 -4.29 -9.00 14.01
N GLY A 27 -4.58 -10.04 14.79
CA GLY A 27 -3.87 -10.32 16.04
C GLY A 27 -4.04 -9.16 17.01
N ARG A 28 -2.96 -8.39 17.21
CA ARG A 28 -2.90 -7.21 18.08
C ARG A 28 -2.75 -5.89 17.32
N PHE A 29 -2.72 -5.93 15.99
CA PHE A 29 -2.51 -4.75 15.17
C PHE A 29 -3.86 -4.25 14.64
N GLN A 30 -4.15 -2.97 14.85
CA GLN A 30 -5.15 -2.26 14.08
C GLN A 30 -4.57 -2.04 12.68
N VAL A 31 -5.11 -2.73 11.68
CA VAL A 31 -4.52 -2.81 10.32
C VAL A 31 -5.13 -1.79 9.38
N MET A 32 -6.42 -1.52 9.49
CA MET A 32 -7.12 -0.58 8.62
C MET A 32 -8.37 -0.03 9.31
N GLN A 33 -8.67 1.25 9.12
CA GLN A 33 -9.88 1.88 9.64
C GLN A 33 -10.59 2.78 8.62
N ASN A 34 -11.90 2.95 8.78
CA ASN A 34 -12.76 3.73 7.87
C ASN A 34 -12.36 5.20 7.78
N TRP A 35 -11.79 5.79 8.83
CA TRP A 35 -11.34 7.18 8.82
C TRP A 35 -10.23 7.43 7.80
N GLU A 36 -9.55 6.37 7.35
CA GLU A 36 -8.48 6.42 6.34
C GLU A 36 -9.01 6.51 4.91
N LYS A 37 -10.34 6.41 4.70
CA LYS A 37 -10.93 6.49 3.36
C LYS A 37 -10.42 7.66 2.49
N PRO A 38 -10.36 8.92 2.96
CA PRO A 38 -9.79 10.02 2.17
C PRO A 38 -8.32 9.82 1.80
N ILE A 39 -7.55 9.11 2.64
CA ILE A 39 -6.17 8.73 2.36
C ILE A 39 -6.14 7.71 1.23
N MET A 40 -6.91 6.62 1.35
CA MET A 40 -7.00 5.59 0.32
C MET A 40 -7.49 6.13 -1.02
N ASP A 41 -8.45 7.04 -1.01
CA ASP A 41 -8.93 7.70 -2.21
C ASP A 41 -7.84 8.51 -2.91
N LEU A 42 -7.00 9.23 -2.15
CA LEU A 42 -5.87 9.97 -2.69
C LEU A 42 -4.79 9.01 -3.23
N LEU A 43 -4.37 8.02 -2.45
CA LEU A 43 -3.34 7.05 -2.84
C LEU A 43 -3.73 6.36 -4.15
N ALA A 44 -4.97 5.86 -4.22
CA ALA A 44 -5.52 5.24 -5.42
C ALA A 44 -5.53 6.19 -6.61
N LYS A 45 -5.95 7.45 -6.42
CA LYS A 45 -5.95 8.47 -7.48
C LYS A 45 -4.56 8.73 -8.03
N GLU A 46 -3.54 8.83 -7.17
CA GLU A 46 -2.17 9.13 -7.58
C GLU A 46 -1.57 8.00 -8.43
N VAL A 47 -1.75 6.74 -8.03
CA VAL A 47 -1.18 5.59 -8.78
C VAL A 47 -1.89 5.29 -10.09
N THR A 48 -3.14 5.74 -10.27
CA THR A 48 -3.89 5.52 -11.51
C THR A 48 -3.79 6.67 -12.51
N LYS A 49 -3.03 7.74 -12.24
CA LYS A 49 -2.94 8.90 -13.15
C LYS A 49 -2.50 8.55 -14.57
N ASN A 50 -1.71 7.49 -14.71
CA ASN A 50 -1.19 7.03 -15.99
C ASN A 50 -1.95 5.79 -16.52
N GLY A 51 -3.00 5.33 -15.84
CA GLY A 51 -3.65 4.05 -16.13
C GLY A 51 -2.67 2.88 -16.07
N GLY A 52 -2.71 2.01 -17.07
CA GLY A 52 -1.69 0.98 -17.25
C GLY A 52 -1.69 -0.11 -16.17
N ARG A 53 -0.51 -0.57 -15.79
CA ARG A 53 -0.32 -1.64 -14.81
C ARG A 53 -0.17 -1.06 -13.40
N VAL A 54 -1.08 -1.38 -12.50
CA VAL A 54 -1.02 -0.97 -11.10
C VAL A 54 -0.70 -2.16 -10.19
N LEU A 55 0.25 -1.98 -9.28
CA LEU A 55 0.58 -2.92 -8.20
C LEU A 55 0.11 -2.35 -6.87
N GLU A 56 -0.60 -3.16 -6.09
CA GLU A 56 -0.96 -2.88 -4.70
C GLU A 56 -0.39 -3.96 -3.77
N ILE A 57 0.19 -3.52 -2.66
CA ILE A 57 0.69 -4.38 -1.58
C ILE A 57 -0.15 -4.15 -0.32
N GLY A 58 -0.88 -5.18 0.10
CA GLY A 58 -1.84 -5.11 1.20
C GLY A 58 -3.24 -4.81 0.71
N PHE A 59 -4.18 -5.73 0.90
CA PHE A 59 -5.58 -5.56 0.47
C PHE A 59 -6.42 -4.83 1.53
N GLY A 60 -6.18 -5.16 2.81
CA GLY A 60 -6.95 -4.66 3.93
C GLY A 60 -8.45 -4.88 3.77
N LEU A 61 -9.19 -3.78 3.58
CA LEU A 61 -10.65 -3.77 3.39
C LEU A 61 -11.07 -3.59 1.92
N GLY A 62 -10.12 -3.53 0.97
CA GLY A 62 -10.40 -3.36 -0.47
C GLY A 62 -10.85 -1.94 -0.87
N ILE A 63 -10.59 -0.93 -0.03
CA ILE A 63 -11.01 0.46 -0.26
C ILE A 63 -10.21 1.07 -1.43
N SER A 64 -8.88 1.08 -1.31
CA SER A 64 -7.93 1.48 -2.35
C SER A 64 -8.08 0.62 -3.60
N ALA A 65 -8.14 -0.70 -3.47
CA ALA A 65 -8.34 -1.64 -4.58
C ALA A 65 -9.58 -1.31 -5.42
N THR A 66 -10.73 -1.09 -4.77
CA THR A 66 -11.96 -0.69 -5.45
C THR A 66 -11.81 0.67 -6.12
N LYS A 67 -11.13 1.61 -5.47
CA LYS A 67 -10.93 2.97 -5.99
C LYS A 67 -9.97 3.00 -7.18
N ILE A 68 -8.93 2.15 -7.18
CA ILE A 68 -8.01 1.97 -8.31
C ILE A 68 -8.79 1.57 -9.57
N LEU A 69 -9.66 0.55 -9.47
CA LEU A 69 -10.48 0.12 -10.59
C LEU A 69 -11.47 1.21 -11.05
N GLN A 70 -12.05 1.97 -10.11
CA GLN A 70 -12.94 3.10 -10.44
C GLN A 70 -12.23 4.23 -11.18
N ASN A 71 -10.97 4.52 -10.83
CA ASN A 71 -10.19 5.57 -11.49
C ASN A 71 -9.67 5.11 -12.86
N GLY A 72 -9.47 3.80 -13.05
CA GLY A 72 -9.10 3.18 -14.31
C GLY A 72 -7.64 2.71 -14.35
N CYS A 73 -7.46 1.45 -14.76
CA CYS A 73 -6.18 0.83 -15.09
C CYS A 73 -6.39 -0.36 -16.03
N ASP A 74 -5.36 -0.73 -16.79
CA ASP A 74 -5.39 -1.86 -17.73
C ASP A 74 -5.27 -3.20 -16.99
N SER A 75 -4.42 -3.24 -15.95
CA SER A 75 -4.30 -4.40 -15.08
C SER A 75 -3.98 -4.01 -13.65
N TYR A 76 -4.61 -4.68 -12.71
CA TYR A 76 -4.41 -4.54 -11.28
C TYR A 76 -3.82 -5.82 -10.68
N THR A 77 -2.64 -5.71 -10.09
CA THR A 77 -1.97 -6.80 -9.36
C THR A 77 -2.01 -6.51 -7.87
N LEU A 78 -2.52 -7.45 -7.08
CA LEU A 78 -2.54 -7.39 -5.62
C LEU A 78 -1.57 -8.44 -5.05
N ILE A 79 -0.78 -8.07 -4.05
CA ILE A 79 -0.09 -9.03 -3.18
C ILE A 79 -0.67 -8.93 -1.76
N GLU A 80 -1.15 -10.06 -1.22
CA GLU A 80 -1.68 -10.17 0.13
C GLU A 80 -1.19 -11.44 0.81
N ALA A 81 -0.79 -11.35 2.08
CA ALA A 81 -0.14 -12.43 2.81
C ALA A 81 -1.08 -13.19 3.76
N HIS A 82 -2.15 -12.56 4.24
CA HIS A 82 -3.03 -13.16 5.24
C HIS A 82 -4.13 -14.02 4.58
N PRO A 83 -4.22 -15.34 4.86
CA PRO A 83 -5.14 -16.26 4.16
C PRO A 83 -6.60 -15.79 4.14
N LYS A 84 -7.14 -15.39 5.30
CA LYS A 84 -8.52 -14.90 5.39
C LYS A 84 -8.76 -13.55 4.69
N ILE A 85 -7.72 -12.75 4.45
CA ILE A 85 -7.84 -11.51 3.67
C ILE A 85 -7.77 -11.83 2.18
N ILE A 86 -6.95 -12.82 1.78
CA ILE A 86 -6.97 -13.39 0.43
C ILE A 86 -8.37 -13.90 0.07
N ASP A 87 -9.02 -14.65 0.96
CA ASP A 87 -10.39 -15.15 0.70
C ASP A 87 -11.36 -14.01 0.42
N LYS A 88 -11.22 -12.90 1.16
CA LYS A 88 -11.99 -11.67 0.92
C LYS A 88 -11.63 -11.00 -0.39
N ALA A 89 -10.35 -10.92 -0.75
CA ALA A 89 -9.90 -10.36 -2.00
C ALA A 89 -10.45 -11.17 -3.20
N LYS A 90 -10.45 -12.51 -3.13
CA LYS A 90 -11.06 -13.37 -4.15
C LYS A 90 -12.57 -13.20 -4.24
N ALA A 91 -13.26 -13.06 -3.11
CA ALA A 91 -14.70 -12.78 -3.10
C ALA A 91 -15.01 -11.41 -3.71
N TRP A 92 -14.21 -10.39 -3.39
CA TRP A 92 -14.29 -9.05 -3.98
C TRP A 92 -14.03 -9.09 -5.49
N GLU A 93 -12.99 -9.80 -5.95
CA GLU A 93 -12.66 -9.95 -7.37
C GLU A 93 -13.85 -10.50 -8.17
N LYS A 94 -14.50 -11.58 -7.68
CA LYS A 94 -15.68 -12.17 -8.32
C LYS A 94 -16.85 -11.20 -8.48
N GLN A 95 -16.97 -10.22 -7.59
CA GLN A 95 -18.03 -9.21 -7.64
C GLN A 95 -17.62 -8.03 -8.53
N ILE A 96 -16.39 -7.54 -8.37
CA ILE A 96 -15.92 -6.31 -8.99
C ILE A 96 -15.67 -6.48 -10.50
N THR A 97 -15.26 -7.68 -10.93
CA THR A 97 -15.07 -8.03 -12.34
C THR A 97 -16.36 -7.95 -13.16
N LYS A 98 -17.53 -8.12 -12.54
CA LYS A 98 -18.82 -7.90 -13.21
C LYS A 98 -19.01 -6.44 -13.65
N LYS A 99 -18.45 -5.50 -12.86
CA LYS A 99 -18.51 -4.06 -13.11
C LYS A 99 -17.35 -3.56 -13.98
N PHE A 100 -16.17 -4.17 -13.86
CA PHE A 100 -14.94 -3.76 -14.55
C PHE A 100 -14.38 -4.90 -15.41
N GLN A 101 -15.10 -5.25 -16.48
CA GLN A 101 -14.82 -6.44 -17.30
C GLN A 101 -13.53 -6.32 -18.14
N ASN A 102 -13.08 -5.09 -18.41
CA ASN A 102 -11.91 -4.83 -19.26
C ASN A 102 -10.58 -4.73 -18.48
N THR A 103 -10.62 -4.79 -17.14
CA THR A 103 -9.40 -4.72 -16.31
C THR A 103 -8.98 -6.12 -15.87
N LYS A 104 -7.73 -6.49 -16.17
CA LYS A 104 -7.17 -7.77 -15.71
C LYS A 104 -6.81 -7.67 -14.23
N ILE A 105 -7.38 -8.54 -13.39
CA ILE A 105 -7.06 -8.61 -11.96
C ILE A 105 -6.18 -9.85 -11.72
N LYS A 106 -5.11 -9.69 -10.92
CA LYS A 106 -4.25 -10.79 -10.47
C LYS A 106 -4.04 -10.67 -8.97
N ILE A 107 -4.47 -11.69 -8.21
CA ILE A 107 -4.22 -11.80 -6.77
C ILE A 107 -3.06 -12.77 -6.56
N ILE A 108 -2.02 -12.32 -5.87
CA ILE A 108 -0.83 -13.11 -5.54
C ILE A 108 -0.80 -13.34 -4.03
N GLU A 109 -0.84 -14.61 -3.66
CA GLU A 109 -0.92 -15.04 -2.27
C GLU A 109 0.47 -15.19 -1.67
N GLY A 110 0.77 -14.40 -0.64
CA GLY A 110 2.00 -14.50 0.12
C GLY A 110 2.60 -13.15 0.50
N PHE A 111 3.75 -13.21 1.14
CA PHE A 111 4.50 -12.03 1.52
C PHE A 111 5.16 -11.40 0.30
N TRP A 112 5.03 -10.08 0.15
CA TRP A 112 5.66 -9.35 -0.95
C TRP A 112 7.18 -9.59 -1.02
N GLN A 113 7.82 -9.81 0.14
CA GLN A 113 9.25 -10.12 0.24
C GLN A 113 9.64 -11.35 -0.59
N ASP A 114 8.73 -12.32 -0.69
CA ASP A 114 8.94 -13.60 -1.37
C ASP A 114 8.32 -13.57 -2.78
N LYS A 115 7.25 -12.79 -2.97
CA LYS A 115 6.43 -12.81 -4.18
C LYS A 115 6.84 -11.80 -5.25
N LEU A 116 7.59 -10.76 -4.91
CA LEU A 116 7.99 -9.75 -5.90
C LEU A 116 8.80 -10.31 -7.07
N SER A 117 9.59 -11.36 -6.88
CA SER A 117 10.38 -11.98 -7.96
C SER A 117 9.54 -12.82 -8.93
N GLU A 118 8.31 -13.18 -8.56
CA GLU A 118 7.38 -13.95 -9.40
C GLU A 118 6.55 -13.03 -10.32
N ILE A 119 6.80 -11.72 -10.28
CA ILE A 119 6.04 -10.70 -11.00
C ILE A 119 6.85 -10.17 -12.16
N ASP A 120 6.35 -10.43 -13.36
CA ASP A 120 6.98 -9.94 -14.58
C ASP A 120 6.61 -8.49 -14.90
N GLY A 121 7.61 -7.79 -15.45
CA GLY A 121 7.47 -6.44 -15.96
C GLY A 121 7.45 -5.35 -14.89
N LYS A 122 7.13 -4.13 -15.33
CA LYS A 122 7.11 -2.93 -14.50
C LYS A 122 5.72 -2.32 -14.45
N PHE A 123 5.51 -1.45 -13.48
CA PHE A 123 4.23 -0.84 -13.17
C PHE A 123 4.21 0.65 -13.49
N ASP A 124 3.06 1.12 -13.95
CA ASP A 124 2.74 2.52 -14.17
C ASP A 124 2.32 3.18 -12.84
N GLY A 125 1.76 2.38 -11.92
CA GLY A 125 1.40 2.78 -10.56
C GLY A 125 1.79 1.73 -9.52
N ILE A 126 2.35 2.15 -8.39
CA ILE A 126 2.61 1.26 -7.24
C ILE A 126 2.05 1.90 -5.96
N LEU A 127 1.17 1.20 -5.27
CA LEU A 127 0.62 1.54 -3.97
C LEU A 127 1.16 0.55 -2.93
N PHE A 128 1.81 1.05 -1.88
CA PHE A 128 2.20 0.23 -0.74
C PHE A 128 1.39 0.63 0.50
N ASP A 129 0.54 -0.28 0.96
CA ASP A 129 -0.32 -0.11 2.13
C ASP A 129 -0.41 -1.44 2.92
N SER A 130 0.76 -1.97 3.27
CA SER A 130 0.88 -3.15 4.14
C SER A 130 0.93 -2.73 5.61
N SER A 131 0.60 -3.66 6.50
CA SER A 131 0.85 -3.53 7.95
C SER A 131 2.25 -4.04 8.34
N PRO A 132 2.86 -3.53 9.41
CA PRO A 132 3.91 -4.26 10.12
C PRO A 132 3.36 -5.61 10.62
N ILE A 133 4.20 -6.66 10.61
CA ILE A 133 3.82 -7.98 11.13
C ILE A 133 4.51 -8.33 12.45
N SER A 134 5.41 -7.47 12.93
CA SER A 134 6.05 -7.58 14.23
C SER A 134 6.29 -6.20 14.86
N GLU A 135 6.58 -6.19 16.16
CA GLU A 135 6.84 -4.92 16.89
C GLU A 135 8.08 -4.20 16.35
N ILE A 136 9.10 -4.97 15.95
CA ILE A 136 10.35 -4.45 15.42
C ILE A 136 10.10 -3.70 14.11
N GLU A 137 9.05 -4.07 13.36
CA GLU A 137 8.68 -3.42 12.09
C GLU A 137 7.83 -2.16 12.26
N ARG A 138 7.27 -1.90 13.45
CA ARG A 138 6.18 -0.92 13.65
C ARG A 138 6.42 0.44 12.99
N ASP A 139 7.64 0.98 13.04
CA ASP A 139 7.97 2.29 12.48
C ASP A 139 8.80 2.24 11.20
N LYS A 140 9.05 1.03 10.67
CA LYS A 140 9.96 0.83 9.53
C LYS A 140 9.56 -0.23 8.52
N TRP A 141 8.34 -0.75 8.58
CA TRP A 141 7.86 -1.84 7.71
C TRP A 141 7.92 -1.53 6.21
N PHE A 142 7.70 -0.27 5.82
CA PHE A 142 7.74 0.17 4.42
C PHE A 142 9.17 0.36 3.88
N PHE A 143 10.17 0.58 4.75
CA PHE A 143 11.55 0.92 4.32
C PHE A 143 12.17 -0.13 3.39
N PRO A 144 12.07 -1.45 3.66
CA PRO A 144 12.61 -2.45 2.76
C PRO A 144 11.96 -2.44 1.37
N PHE A 145 10.69 -2.04 1.27
CA PHE A 145 9.97 -1.97 0.00
C PHE A 145 10.45 -0.79 -0.85
N LEU A 146 10.76 0.36 -0.25
CA LEU A 146 11.30 1.54 -0.98
C LEU A 146 12.51 1.20 -1.85
N LYS A 147 13.37 0.29 -1.37
CA LYS A 147 14.56 -0.20 -2.10
C LYS A 147 14.23 -0.94 -3.39
N LYS A 148 13.03 -1.52 -3.48
CA LYS A 148 12.58 -2.34 -4.62
C LYS A 148 11.91 -1.49 -5.71
N VAL A 149 11.26 -0.40 -5.31
CA VAL A 149 10.46 0.47 -6.20
C VAL A 149 11.21 0.90 -7.46
N PRO A 150 12.48 1.37 -7.43
CA PRO A 150 13.17 1.82 -8.66
C PRO A 150 13.28 0.76 -9.75
N ASN A 151 13.26 -0.52 -9.39
CA ASN A 151 13.33 -1.63 -10.34
C ASN A 151 11.94 -2.08 -10.83
N LEU A 152 10.90 -1.83 -10.04
CA LEU A 152 9.52 -2.19 -10.35
C LEU A 152 8.76 -1.09 -11.11
N LEU A 153 9.16 0.17 -10.96
CA LEU A 153 8.43 1.31 -11.51
C LEU A 153 8.90 1.65 -12.94
N LYS A 154 7.97 1.81 -13.88
CA LYS A 154 8.25 2.30 -15.24
C LYS A 154 8.72 3.76 -15.21
N LYS A 155 9.34 4.20 -16.31
CA LYS A 155 9.49 5.64 -16.60
C LYS A 155 8.10 6.28 -16.60
N ASP A 156 8.00 7.52 -16.10
CA ASP A 156 6.75 8.21 -15.77
C ASP A 156 5.87 7.61 -14.68
N GLY A 157 6.15 6.38 -14.24
CA GLY A 157 5.35 5.69 -13.23
C GLY A 157 5.36 6.41 -11.88
N ILE A 158 4.28 6.22 -11.13
CA ILE A 158 4.06 6.85 -9.82
C ILE A 158 4.04 5.80 -8.72
N PHE A 159 4.79 6.07 -7.65
CA PHE A 159 4.77 5.30 -6.41
C PHE A 159 4.27 6.16 -5.25
N THR A 160 3.38 5.60 -4.43
CA THR A 160 2.87 6.22 -3.21
C THR A 160 2.64 5.17 -2.12
N TYR A 161 2.54 5.62 -0.87
CA TYR A 161 2.31 4.77 0.29
C TYR A 161 1.71 5.58 1.43
N TYR A 162 1.04 4.90 2.36
CA TYR A 162 0.64 5.49 3.63
C TYR A 162 1.89 5.93 4.41
N SER A 163 2.03 7.23 4.67
CA SER A 163 3.16 7.79 5.40
C SER A 163 2.78 8.11 6.83
N ASN A 164 3.64 7.71 7.77
CA ASN A 164 3.51 8.06 9.19
C ASN A 164 4.03 9.50 9.46
N GLU A 165 3.67 10.47 8.63
CA GLU A 165 4.19 11.86 8.66
C GLU A 165 3.04 12.87 8.59
N THR A 166 3.12 13.95 9.36
CA THR A 166 1.98 14.87 9.59
C THR A 166 1.96 16.03 8.58
N LYS A 167 2.55 17.18 8.92
CA LYS A 167 2.50 18.40 8.09
C LYS A 167 3.53 18.42 6.97
N GLU A 168 4.71 17.86 7.25
CA GLU A 168 5.82 17.74 6.32
C GLU A 168 6.65 16.50 6.65
N PHE A 169 7.49 16.06 5.71
CA PHE A 169 8.43 14.98 5.99
C PHE A 169 9.51 15.41 6.98
N SER A 170 9.72 14.58 8.00
CA SER A 170 10.88 14.66 8.88
C SER A 170 12.20 14.62 8.10
N LYS A 171 13.27 15.19 8.67
CA LYS A 171 14.62 15.16 8.07
C LYS A 171 15.08 13.72 7.76
N LYS A 172 14.74 12.77 8.65
CA LYS A 172 15.04 11.34 8.48
C LYS A 172 14.33 10.77 7.26
N HIS A 173 13.05 11.09 7.09
CA HIS A 173 12.26 10.64 5.95
C HIS A 173 12.73 11.26 4.65
N LYS A 174 13.02 12.57 4.62
CA LYS A 174 13.62 13.26 3.46
C LYS A 174 14.93 12.58 3.03
N LYS A 175 15.85 12.34 3.98
CA LYS A 175 17.13 11.64 3.71
C LYS A 175 16.92 10.22 3.16
N MET A 176 15.97 9.48 3.71
CA MET A 176 15.60 8.15 3.22
C MET A 176 15.09 8.20 1.77
N LEU A 177 14.18 9.13 1.47
CA LEU A 177 13.65 9.30 0.11
C LEU A 177 14.77 9.68 -0.87
N ASP A 178 15.62 10.64 -0.51
CA ASP A 178 16.77 11.04 -1.35
C ASP A 178 17.75 9.87 -1.61
N THR A 179 17.86 8.93 -0.66
CA THR A 179 18.72 7.74 -0.80
C THR A 179 18.18 6.75 -1.85
N PHE A 180 16.88 6.51 -1.89
CA PHE A 180 16.28 5.50 -2.79
C PHE A 180 15.75 6.10 -4.10
N PHE A 181 15.48 7.41 -4.11
CA PHE A 181 14.86 8.12 -5.23
C PHE A 181 15.69 9.38 -5.55
N PRO A 182 16.88 9.23 -6.14
CA PRO A 182 17.77 10.36 -6.40
C PRO A 182 17.12 11.35 -7.37
N LYS A 183 17.26 12.65 -7.07
CA LYS A 183 16.58 13.77 -7.76
C LYS A 183 16.85 13.86 -9.25
N ASN A 184 17.94 13.28 -9.75
CA ASN A 184 18.20 13.22 -11.19
C ASN A 184 17.29 12.21 -11.92
N LYS A 185 16.78 11.18 -11.22
CA LYS A 185 15.92 10.12 -11.79
C LYS A 185 14.46 10.20 -11.33
N PHE A 186 14.18 10.87 -10.21
CA PHE A 186 12.85 10.94 -9.61
C PHE A 186 12.46 12.35 -9.25
N VAL A 187 11.15 12.61 -9.27
CA VAL A 187 10.52 13.80 -8.72
C VAL A 187 9.75 13.36 -7.48
N ILE A 188 10.06 13.96 -6.33
CA ILE A 188 9.40 13.66 -5.05
C ILE A 188 8.51 14.85 -4.71
N GLN A 189 7.21 14.60 -4.57
CA GLN A 189 6.24 15.54 -4.08
C GLN A 189 5.55 14.96 -2.84
N TYR A 190 4.79 15.80 -2.15
CA TYR A 190 3.87 15.34 -1.14
C TYR A 190 2.51 16.01 -1.28
N LYS A 191 1.49 15.35 -0.71
CA LYS A 191 0.12 15.84 -0.65
C LYS A 191 -0.30 15.86 0.82
N LEU A 192 -0.69 17.03 1.31
CA LEU A 192 -1.24 17.17 2.65
C LEU A 192 -2.74 16.88 2.61
N ILE A 193 -3.18 15.86 3.33
CA ILE A 193 -4.59 15.61 3.64
C ILE A 193 -4.87 16.25 4.99
N LYS A 194 -6.02 16.92 5.13
CA LYS A 194 -6.49 17.56 6.37
C LYS A 194 -7.85 17.00 6.75
N ASN A 195 -8.32 17.37 7.96
CA ASN A 195 -9.62 17.00 8.51
C ASN A 195 -9.79 15.48 8.65
N LEU A 196 -8.70 14.77 8.90
CA LEU A 196 -8.74 13.37 9.32
C LEU A 196 -9.33 13.30 10.73
N ASN A 197 -10.14 12.28 11.00
CA ASN A 197 -10.77 12.10 12.30
C ASN A 197 -10.52 10.66 12.80
N PRO A 198 -9.29 10.35 13.22
CA PRO A 198 -8.97 9.05 13.79
C PRO A 198 -9.69 8.87 15.13
N VAL A 199 -10.60 7.90 15.22
CA VAL A 199 -11.34 7.58 16.45
C VAL A 199 -10.87 6.23 16.97
N ASN A 200 -10.45 6.16 18.23
CA ASN A 200 -9.88 4.95 18.86
C ASN A 200 -8.70 4.34 18.08
N CYS A 201 -7.89 5.20 17.45
CA CYS A 201 -6.73 4.79 16.66
C CYS A 201 -5.46 4.76 17.52
N GLU A 202 -4.77 3.63 17.52
CA GLU A 202 -3.55 3.42 18.30
C GLU A 202 -2.27 3.91 17.59
N TYR A 203 -2.32 4.09 16.27
CA TYR A 203 -1.16 4.43 15.44
C TYR A 203 -1.21 5.84 14.84
N TRP A 204 -2.35 6.54 14.95
CA TRP A 204 -2.51 7.87 14.38
C TRP A 204 -3.43 8.75 15.24
N ASN A 205 -2.96 9.95 15.59
CA ASN A 205 -3.69 10.90 16.44
C ASN A 205 -3.69 12.34 15.89
N ASN A 206 -3.37 12.52 14.60
CA ASN A 206 -3.34 13.84 13.95
C ASN A 206 -4.51 13.99 12.96
N ASP A 207 -4.98 15.22 12.78
CA ASP A 207 -6.04 15.57 11.82
C ASP A 207 -5.52 15.77 10.39
N ASN A 208 -4.22 15.60 10.16
CA ASN A 208 -3.57 15.81 8.88
C ASN A 208 -2.44 14.82 8.66
N MET A 209 -2.20 14.46 7.39
CA MET A 209 -1.16 13.52 6.97
C MET A 209 -0.51 13.96 5.66
N CYS A 210 0.80 13.80 5.55
CA CYS A 210 1.62 14.20 4.41
C CYS A 210 2.00 12.98 3.59
N ILE A 211 1.28 12.73 2.50
CA ILE A 211 1.44 11.55 1.63
C ILE A 211 2.51 11.76 0.56
N PRO A 212 3.52 10.86 0.42
CA PRO A 212 4.53 10.92 -0.63
C PRO A 212 3.97 10.52 -1.99
N VAL A 213 4.32 11.30 -3.00
CA VAL A 213 4.06 10.99 -4.42
C VAL A 213 5.40 11.05 -5.14
N ILE A 214 5.89 9.88 -5.54
CA ILE A 214 7.23 9.71 -6.11
C ILE A 214 7.07 9.30 -7.56
N GLN A 215 7.45 10.17 -8.49
CA GLN A 215 7.36 9.92 -9.92
C GLN A 215 8.75 9.63 -10.50
N ARG A 216 8.88 8.55 -11.27
CA ARG A 216 10.10 8.31 -12.06
C ARG A 216 10.08 9.20 -13.30
N LYS A 217 11.19 9.88 -13.59
CA LYS A 217 11.30 10.71 -14.80
C LYS A 217 11.28 9.86 -16.08
N LYS A 218 10.92 10.50 -17.21
CA LYS A 218 11.00 9.97 -18.58
C LYS A 218 12.39 9.46 -18.94
#